data_AF-A0A1V3G725-F1
#
_entry.id   AF-A0A1V3G725-F1
#
_cell.length_a   1.000
_cell.length_b   1.000
_cell.length_c   1.000
_cell.angle_alpha   90.00
_cell.angle_beta   90.00
_cell.angle_gamma   90.00
#
_symmetry.space_group_name_H-M   'P 1'
#
loop_
_entity.id
_entity.type
_entity.pdbx_description
1 polymer ?
#
loop_
_entity_poly.entity_id
_entity_poly.type
_entity_poly.pdbx_seq_one_letter_code
_entity_poly.pdbx_strand_id
1 'polypeptide(L)'
;MAKQETPTKLSPELFEHLQGEQLVLLGTVDAESNAPSVNAISWVKSLSEEKIRFTVTNNSRIVTNIQANPNVVMTVVGLETVYSINGKANILENAMADVPLKLAKIEVDIEHVFESMFWGAKIVQEPVYEKTYNEKKAKELDEQVYAALMK
;
A
#
# COMPACT_ATOMS: atom_id res chain seq x y z
N MET A 1 12.04 -5.18 -31.78
CA MET A 1 11.69 -5.67 -30.43
C MET A 1 10.29 -5.14 -30.15
N ALA A 2 9.31 -6.01 -29.91
CA ALA A 2 7.96 -5.57 -29.55
C ALA A 2 8.06 -4.74 -28.26
N LYS A 3 7.40 -3.57 -28.24
CA LYS A 3 7.27 -2.76 -27.03
C LYS A 3 6.44 -3.60 -26.06
N GLN A 4 7.08 -4.21 -25.06
CA GLN A 4 6.33 -4.79 -23.94
C GLN A 4 5.60 -3.62 -23.27
N GLU A 5 4.28 -3.65 -23.31
CA GLU A 5 3.46 -2.69 -22.56
C GLU A 5 3.64 -2.96 -21.08
N THR A 6 3.90 -1.90 -20.31
CA THR A 6 4.00 -2.00 -18.86
C THR A 6 2.66 -2.46 -18.31
N PRO A 7 2.62 -3.53 -17.48
CA PRO A 7 1.38 -3.99 -16.88
C PRO A 7 0.68 -2.87 -16.11
N THR A 8 -0.63 -2.74 -16.29
CA THR A 8 -1.47 -1.76 -15.60
C THR A 8 -2.36 -2.39 -14.52
N LYS A 9 -2.11 -3.68 -14.23
CA LYS A 9 -2.88 -4.51 -13.31
C LYS A 9 -1.96 -5.38 -12.48
N LEU A 10 -2.39 -5.73 -11.27
CA LEU A 10 -1.79 -6.78 -10.46
C LEU A 10 -1.92 -8.12 -11.17
N SER A 11 -0.88 -8.95 -11.09
CA SER A 11 -1.05 -10.37 -11.40
C SER A 11 -1.91 -11.04 -10.32
N PRO A 12 -2.53 -12.19 -10.61
CA PRO A 12 -3.27 -12.96 -9.60
C PRO A 12 -2.43 -13.24 -8.35
N GLU A 13 -1.15 -13.55 -8.51
CA GLU A 13 -0.24 -13.84 -7.39
C GLU A 13 0.01 -12.59 -6.53
N LEU A 14 0.24 -11.44 -7.17
CA LEU A 14 0.46 -10.17 -6.45
C LEU A 14 -0.82 -9.68 -5.77
N PHE A 15 -1.98 -9.88 -6.43
CA PHE A 15 -3.29 -9.60 -5.85
C PHE A 15 -3.48 -10.40 -4.55
N GLU A 16 -3.27 -11.72 -4.59
CA GLU A 16 -3.41 -12.62 -3.44
C GLU A 16 -2.35 -12.34 -2.37
N HIS A 17 -1.12 -12.05 -2.77
CA HIS A 17 -0.04 -11.71 -1.83
C HIS A 17 -0.39 -10.49 -0.96
N LEU A 18 -1.01 -9.47 -1.57
CA LEU A 18 -1.51 -8.27 -0.87
C LEU A 18 -2.79 -8.52 -0.04
N GLN A 19 -3.43 -9.69 -0.15
CA GLN A 19 -4.47 -10.10 0.80
C GLN A 19 -3.90 -10.57 2.15
N GLY A 20 -2.58 -10.81 2.24
CA GLY A 20 -1.89 -11.08 3.50
C GLY A 20 -1.61 -9.82 4.34
N GLU A 21 -0.96 -10.00 5.48
CA GLU A 21 -0.36 -8.90 6.23
C GLU A 21 1.03 -8.62 5.66
N GLN A 22 1.15 -7.57 4.83
CA GLN A 22 2.41 -7.24 4.16
C GLN A 22 3.02 -5.95 4.69
N LEU A 23 4.35 -5.90 4.77
CA LEU A 23 5.07 -4.63 4.87
C LEU A 23 5.09 -3.98 3.48
N VAL A 24 4.49 -2.79 3.38
CA VAL A 24 4.52 -1.99 2.16
C VAL A 24 5.24 -0.67 2.45
N LEU A 25 6.16 -0.28 1.56
CA LEU A 25 6.74 1.06 1.59
C LEU A 25 5.96 1.96 0.64
N LEU A 26 5.29 2.96 1.20
CA LEU A 26 4.53 3.95 0.44
C LEU A 26 5.41 5.17 0.17
N GLY A 27 5.72 5.40 -1.09
CA GLY A 27 6.27 6.65 -1.60
C GLY A 27 5.17 7.67 -1.92
N THR A 28 5.36 8.90 -1.45
CA THR A 28 4.51 10.07 -1.74
C THR A 28 5.40 11.27 -2.05
N VAL A 29 4.81 12.37 -2.53
CA VAL A 29 5.50 13.66 -2.65
C VAL A 29 5.14 14.52 -1.44
N ASP A 30 6.14 14.94 -0.67
CA ASP A 30 5.95 15.79 0.49
C ASP A 30 5.37 17.16 0.11
N ALA A 31 4.25 17.54 0.71
CA ALA A 31 3.51 18.75 0.32
C ALA A 31 4.26 20.06 0.63
N GLU A 32 5.15 20.06 1.63
CA GLU A 32 5.88 21.27 2.04
C GLU A 32 7.16 21.44 1.22
N SER A 33 7.94 20.37 1.07
CA SER A 33 9.26 20.41 0.44
C SER A 33 9.27 20.03 -1.03
N ASN A 34 8.18 19.44 -1.55
CA ASN A 34 8.10 18.82 -2.87
C ASN A 34 9.15 17.71 -3.11
N ALA A 35 9.71 17.15 -2.03
CA ALA A 35 10.66 16.04 -2.09
C ALA A 35 9.93 14.69 -1.97
N PRO A 36 10.51 13.59 -2.48
CA PRO A 36 9.99 12.25 -2.22
C PRO A 36 9.99 11.93 -0.71
N SER A 37 8.93 11.29 -0.24
CA SER A 37 8.75 10.84 1.14
C SER A 37 8.37 9.36 1.15
N VAL A 38 8.93 8.58 2.07
CA VAL A 38 8.68 7.13 2.19
C VAL A 38 8.21 6.79 3.59
N ASN A 39 7.14 6.01 3.70
CA ASN A 39 6.59 5.53 4.96
C ASN A 39 6.29 4.03 4.89
N ALA A 40 6.55 3.30 5.97
CA ALA A 40 6.13 1.90 6.10
C ALA A 40 4.67 1.83 6.57
N ILE A 41 3.85 1.04 5.86
CA ILE A 41 2.44 0.80 6.18
C ILE A 41 2.11 -0.70 6.07
N SER A 42 1.08 -1.15 6.80
CA SER A 42 0.66 -2.56 6.81
C SER A 42 -0.83 -2.77 6.55
N TRP A 43 -1.66 -1.74 6.72
CA TRP A 43 -3.09 -1.82 6.40
C TRP A 43 -3.33 -1.55 4.93
N VAL A 44 -2.96 -2.52 4.10
CA VAL A 44 -3.07 -2.53 2.64
C VAL A 44 -3.80 -3.80 2.20
N LYS A 45 -4.70 -3.69 1.23
CA LYS A 45 -5.39 -4.81 0.58
C LYS A 45 -5.65 -4.52 -0.89
N SER A 46 -5.60 -5.54 -1.74
CA SER A 46 -6.10 -5.43 -3.11
C SER A 46 -7.63 -5.42 -3.11
N LEU A 47 -8.23 -4.45 -3.81
CA LEU A 47 -9.68 -4.39 -4.05
C LEU A 47 -10.06 -5.10 -5.35
N SER A 48 -9.29 -4.84 -6.41
CA SER A 48 -9.35 -5.52 -7.69
C SER A 48 -7.95 -5.60 -8.29
N GLU A 49 -7.79 -6.19 -9.48
CA GLU A 49 -6.51 -6.18 -10.19
C GLU A 49 -6.04 -4.76 -10.54
N GLU A 50 -6.93 -3.79 -10.62
CA GLU A 50 -6.66 -2.39 -10.98
C GLU A 50 -6.58 -1.45 -9.77
N LYS A 51 -6.98 -1.92 -8.57
CA LYS A 51 -7.19 -1.04 -7.41
C LYS A 51 -6.66 -1.65 -6.13
N ILE A 52 -5.92 -0.85 -5.37
CA ILE A 52 -5.47 -1.18 -4.01
C ILE A 52 -6.11 -0.21 -3.03
N ARG A 53 -6.49 -0.68 -1.85
CA ARG A 53 -6.90 0.18 -0.73
C ARG A 53 -5.88 0.12 0.38
N PHE A 54 -5.67 1.26 1.03
CA PHE A 54 -4.93 1.32 2.26
C PHE A 54 -5.51 2.37 3.21
N THR A 55 -5.06 2.32 4.45
CA THR A 55 -5.48 3.31 5.44
C THR A 55 -4.36 3.75 6.36
N VAL A 56 -4.45 5.00 6.80
CA VAL A 56 -3.53 5.67 7.72
C VAL A 56 -4.33 6.56 8.67
N THR A 57 -3.74 7.02 9.76
CA THR A 57 -4.41 8.02 10.60
C THR A 57 -4.72 9.27 9.78
N ASN A 58 -5.90 9.84 9.98
CA ASN A 58 -6.39 10.92 9.12
C ASN A 58 -5.62 12.24 9.23
N ASN A 59 -4.84 12.40 10.29
CA ASN A 59 -3.92 13.51 10.52
C ASN A 59 -2.48 13.22 10.07
N SER A 60 -2.25 12.09 9.38
CA SER A 60 -0.94 11.74 8.85
C SER A 60 -0.50 12.69 7.74
N ARG A 61 0.81 12.97 7.67
CA ARG A 61 1.43 13.68 6.54
C ARG A 61 1.13 13.01 5.20
N ILE A 62 0.93 11.69 5.18
CA ILE A 62 0.54 10.95 3.97
C ILE A 62 -0.76 11.51 3.37
N VAL A 63 -1.75 11.83 4.21
CA VAL A 63 -3.03 12.39 3.76
C VAL A 63 -2.82 13.77 3.14
N THR A 64 -2.04 14.63 3.80
CA THR A 64 -1.67 15.96 3.28
C THR A 64 -0.92 15.87 1.96
N ASN A 65 0.03 14.95 1.86
CA ASN A 65 0.81 14.69 0.64
C ASN A 65 -0.10 14.28 -0.52
N ILE A 66 -1.03 13.34 -0.30
CA ILE A 66 -1.96 12.85 -1.33
C ILE A 66 -2.91 13.96 -1.80
N GLN A 67 -3.39 14.81 -0.87
CA GLN A 67 -4.23 15.96 -1.22
C GLN A 67 -3.49 16.96 -2.13
N ALA A 68 -2.21 17.19 -1.90
CA ALA A 68 -1.39 18.09 -2.70
C ALA A 68 -0.94 17.45 -4.02
N ASN A 69 -0.61 16.15 -4.01
CA ASN A 69 -0.14 15.39 -5.15
C ASN A 69 -0.59 13.92 -5.02
N PRO A 70 -1.52 13.45 -5.86
CA PRO A 70 -2.10 12.11 -5.72
C PRO A 70 -1.16 11.00 -6.21
N ASN A 71 -0.02 11.32 -6.82
CA ASN A 71 0.88 10.30 -7.34
C ASN A 71 1.59 9.58 -6.20
N VAL A 72 1.46 8.25 -6.17
CA VAL A 72 2.05 7.38 -5.16
C VAL A 72 2.76 6.20 -5.80
N VAL A 73 3.72 5.64 -5.07
CA VAL A 73 4.32 4.34 -5.38
C VAL A 73 4.21 3.44 -4.16
N MET A 74 3.80 2.19 -4.37
CA MET A 74 3.79 1.16 -3.35
C MET A 74 4.87 0.15 -3.68
N THR A 75 5.90 0.06 -2.84
CA THR A 75 6.96 -0.94 -2.97
C THR A 75 6.63 -2.15 -2.10
N VAL A 76 6.59 -3.32 -2.74
CA VAL A 76 6.22 -4.60 -2.12
C VAL A 76 7.37 -5.58 -2.31
N VAL A 77 7.83 -6.20 -1.24
CA VAL A 77 8.88 -7.24 -1.27
C VAL A 77 8.20 -8.59 -1.08
N GLY A 78 8.19 -9.41 -2.12
CA GLY A 78 7.50 -10.70 -2.08
C GLY A 78 7.50 -11.41 -3.43
N LEU A 79 7.00 -12.64 -3.45
CA LEU A 79 6.96 -13.48 -4.66
C LEU A 79 8.35 -13.63 -5.31
N GLU A 80 9.37 -13.81 -4.47
CA GLU A 80 10.77 -13.88 -4.86
C GLU A 80 11.35 -12.63 -5.56
N THR A 81 10.65 -11.49 -5.54
CA THR A 81 11.10 -10.26 -6.21
C THR A 81 10.70 -8.99 -5.43
N VAL A 82 10.91 -7.82 -6.04
CA VAL A 82 10.48 -6.52 -5.52
C VAL A 82 9.60 -5.85 -6.57
N TYR A 83 8.39 -5.46 -6.20
CA TYR A 83 7.47 -4.72 -7.07
C TYR A 83 7.44 -3.25 -6.71
N SER A 84 7.31 -2.40 -7.72
CA SER A 84 6.88 -1.00 -7.58
C SER A 84 5.56 -0.82 -8.31
N ILE A 85 4.51 -0.49 -7.56
CA ILE A 85 3.17 -0.27 -8.07
C ILE A 85 2.91 1.23 -8.04
N ASN A 86 2.91 1.86 -9.22
CA ASN A 86 2.65 3.28 -9.38
C ASN A 86 1.16 3.50 -9.64
N GLY A 87 0.62 4.54 -9.02
CA GLY A 87 -0.78 4.88 -9.23
C GLY A 87 -1.17 6.24 -8.67
N LYS A 88 -2.46 6.53 -8.75
CA LYS A 88 -3.07 7.74 -8.20
C LYS A 88 -3.93 7.40 -7.00
N ALA A 89 -3.60 7.99 -5.86
CA ALA A 89 -4.33 7.84 -4.62
C ALA A 89 -5.51 8.84 -4.54
N ASN A 90 -6.66 8.34 -4.11
CA ASN A 90 -7.89 9.07 -3.88
C ASN A 90 -8.36 8.82 -2.44
N ILE A 91 -8.57 9.89 -1.67
CA ILE A 91 -9.13 9.78 -0.31
C ILE A 91 -10.64 9.62 -0.44
N LEU A 92 -11.16 8.44 -0.12
CA LEU A 92 -12.58 8.11 -0.19
C LEU A 92 -13.33 8.62 1.05
N GLU A 93 -12.73 8.44 2.22
CA GLU A 93 -13.28 8.85 3.51
C GLU A 93 -12.17 9.45 4.39
N ASN A 94 -12.39 10.65 4.94
CA ASN A 94 -11.43 11.25 5.89
C ASN A 94 -11.45 10.58 7.28
N ALA A 95 -12.51 9.85 7.62
CA ALA A 95 -12.62 9.08 8.84
C ALA A 95 -13.58 7.91 8.61
N MET A 96 -13.03 6.69 8.57
CA MET A 96 -13.82 5.47 8.41
C MET A 96 -14.78 5.28 9.58
N ALA A 97 -15.99 4.84 9.27
CA ALA A 97 -16.94 4.35 10.27
C ALA A 97 -16.49 2.97 10.82
N ASP A 98 -17.08 2.57 11.94
CA ASP A 98 -16.94 1.23 12.53
C ASP A 98 -15.50 0.81 12.94
N VAL A 99 -14.59 1.77 13.10
CA VAL A 99 -13.25 1.54 13.67
C VAL A 99 -12.98 2.51 14.82
N PRO A 100 -12.28 2.09 15.89
CA PRO A 100 -12.03 2.94 17.05
C PRO A 100 -11.05 4.09 16.78
N LEU A 101 -10.27 3.98 15.70
CA LEU A 101 -9.27 4.98 15.29
C LEU A 101 -9.81 5.87 14.17
N LYS A 102 -9.42 7.15 14.18
CA LYS A 102 -9.71 8.08 13.09
C LYS A 102 -8.77 7.80 11.91
N LEU A 103 -9.21 6.91 11.03
CA LEU A 103 -8.43 6.43 9.90
C LEU A 103 -9.03 6.93 8.58
N ALA A 104 -8.18 7.39 7.65
CA ALA A 104 -8.60 7.79 6.31
C ALA A 104 -8.61 6.58 5.36
N LYS A 105 -9.71 6.36 4.63
CA LYS A 105 -9.81 5.32 3.59
C LYS A 105 -9.26 5.87 2.29
N ILE A 106 -8.23 5.23 1.75
CA ILE A 106 -7.57 5.66 0.52
C ILE A 106 -7.59 4.52 -0.49
N GLU A 107 -7.91 4.83 -1.73
CA GLU A 107 -7.88 3.91 -2.86
C GLU A 107 -6.86 4.40 -3.89
N VAL A 108 -6.09 3.48 -4.43
CA VAL A 108 -5.08 3.72 -5.46
C VAL A 108 -5.55 3.09 -6.75
N ASP A 109 -5.78 3.91 -7.78
CA ASP A 109 -5.94 3.45 -9.15
C ASP A 109 -4.55 3.15 -9.73
N ILE A 110 -4.31 1.89 -10.10
CA ILE A 110 -3.01 1.43 -10.61
C ILE A 110 -2.81 1.96 -12.02
N GLU A 111 -1.68 2.62 -12.24
CA GLU A 111 -1.26 3.05 -13.57
C GLU A 111 -0.23 2.07 -14.14
N HIS A 112 0.74 1.64 -13.32
CA HIS A 112 1.81 0.76 -13.75
C HIS A 112 2.31 -0.17 -12.64
N VAL A 113 2.63 -1.41 -12.99
CA VAL A 113 3.28 -2.39 -12.11
C VAL A 113 4.63 -2.75 -12.72
N PHE A 114 5.70 -2.56 -11.94
CA PHE A 114 7.07 -2.88 -12.35
C PHE A 114 7.67 -3.94 -11.45
N GLU A 115 8.30 -4.95 -12.04
CA GLU A 115 9.30 -5.73 -11.34
C GLU A 115 10.58 -4.89 -11.23
N SER A 116 10.88 -4.45 -10.01
CA SER A 116 11.94 -3.49 -9.69
C SER A 116 13.19 -4.14 -9.10
N MET A 117 13.22 -5.48 -9.02
CA MET A 117 14.38 -6.23 -8.56
C MET A 117 15.56 -6.04 -9.51
N PHE A 118 16.76 -5.89 -8.95
CA PHE A 118 17.98 -5.79 -9.75
C PHE A 118 18.31 -7.13 -10.41
N TRP A 119 19.07 -7.07 -11.50
CA TRP A 119 19.38 -8.24 -12.31
C TRP A 119 20.21 -9.28 -11.55
N GLY A 120 19.89 -10.56 -11.77
CA GLY A 120 20.69 -11.70 -11.31
C GLY A 120 20.43 -12.14 -9.86
N ALA A 121 19.35 -11.68 -9.24
CA ALA A 121 19.00 -12.05 -7.87
C ALA A 121 17.50 -12.25 -7.69
N LYS A 122 17.14 -12.86 -6.57
CA LYS A 122 15.77 -13.05 -6.12
C LYS A 122 15.67 -12.85 -4.61
N ILE A 123 14.49 -12.51 -4.12
CA ILE A 123 14.18 -12.51 -2.69
C ILE A 123 14.06 -13.97 -2.23
N VAL A 124 14.84 -14.36 -1.23
CA VAL A 124 14.81 -15.71 -0.63
C VAL A 124 14.12 -15.74 0.73
N GLN A 125 13.91 -14.56 1.33
CA GLN A 125 13.22 -14.38 2.60
C GLN A 125 12.56 -13.00 2.60
N GLU A 126 11.24 -12.97 2.77
CA GLU A 126 10.48 -11.73 2.89
C GLU A 126 10.66 -11.09 4.27
N PRO A 127 10.55 -9.75 4.40
CA PRO A 127 10.54 -9.09 5.70
C PRO A 127 9.37 -9.57 6.56
N VAL A 128 9.68 -9.97 7.79
CA VAL A 128 8.68 -10.28 8.82
C VAL A 128 8.82 -9.25 9.94
N TYR A 129 7.70 -8.83 10.53
CA TYR A 129 7.70 -7.90 11.65
C TYR A 129 6.83 -8.43 12.79
N GLU A 130 7.16 -8.05 14.01
CA GLU A 130 6.43 -8.45 15.23
C GLU A 130 5.76 -7.24 15.87
N LYS A 131 4.54 -7.43 16.40
CA LYS A 131 3.86 -6.39 17.18
C LYS A 131 4.50 -6.32 18.57
N THR A 132 5.16 -5.21 18.88
CA THR A 132 5.91 -5.05 20.14
C THR A 132 5.06 -4.66 21.35
N TYR A 133 3.75 -4.41 21.16
CA TYR A 133 2.84 -4.02 22.22
C TYR A 133 1.46 -4.67 22.06
N ASN A 134 1.01 -5.38 23.10
CA ASN A 134 -0.30 -6.04 23.22
C ASN A 134 -0.79 -6.70 21.91
N GLU A 135 -0.11 -7.77 21.50
CA GLU A 135 -0.33 -8.51 20.26
C GLU A 135 -1.80 -8.88 20.03
N LYS A 136 -2.49 -9.36 21.07
CA LYS A 136 -3.91 -9.74 20.96
C LYS A 136 -4.78 -8.55 20.55
N LYS A 137 -4.61 -7.39 21.20
CA LYS A 137 -5.37 -6.17 20.84
C LYS A 137 -4.96 -5.63 19.48
N ALA A 138 -3.69 -5.73 19.12
CA ALA A 138 -3.22 -5.31 17.80
C ALA A 138 -3.88 -6.13 16.70
N LYS A 139 -3.97 -7.45 16.88
CA LYS A 139 -4.64 -8.35 15.94
C LYS A 139 -6.15 -8.08 15.83
N GLU A 140 -6.83 -7.92 16.96
CA GLU A 140 -8.26 -7.57 16.98
C GLU A 140 -8.53 -6.23 16.28
N LEU A 141 -7.62 -5.26 16.42
CA LEU A 141 -7.70 -3.99 15.71
C LEU A 141 -7.45 -4.15 14.21
N ASP A 142 -6.44 -4.92 13.82
CA ASP A 142 -6.11 -5.19 12.41
C ASP A 142 -7.32 -5.80 11.68
N GLU A 143 -7.99 -6.78 12.28
CA GLU A 143 -9.21 -7.40 11.73
C GLU A 143 -10.35 -6.38 11.52
N GLN A 144 -10.60 -5.50 12.50
CA GLN A 144 -11.61 -4.44 12.38
C GLN A 144 -11.25 -3.44 11.28
N VAL A 145 -9.98 -3.05 11.20
CA VAL A 145 -9.49 -2.10 10.20
C VAL A 145 -9.62 -2.69 8.80
N TYR A 146 -9.19 -3.93 8.58
CA TYR A 146 -9.33 -4.58 7.27
C TYR A 146 -10.79 -4.75 6.86
N ALA A 147 -11.67 -5.13 7.79
CA ALA A 147 -13.11 -5.22 7.51
C ALA A 147 -13.70 -3.85 7.09
N ALA A 148 -13.34 -2.77 7.78
CA ALA A 148 -13.81 -1.42 7.45
C ALA A 148 -13.20 -0.88 6.14
N LEU A 149 -11.94 -1.21 5.86
CA LEU A 149 -11.22 -0.81 4.65
C LEU A 149 -11.86 -1.40 3.38
N MET A 150 -12.35 -2.65 3.48
CA MET A 150 -12.90 -3.41 2.35
C MET A 150 -14.42 -3.27 2.17
N LYS A 151 -15.11 -2.55 3.06
CA LYS A 151 -16.46 -2.05 2.83
C LYS A 151 -16.44 -0.91 1.81
#